data_AF-A0A929PCD4-F1
#
_entry.id   AF-A0A929PCD4-F1
#
_cell.length_a   1.000
_cell.length_b   1.000
_cell.length_c   1.000
_cell.angle_alpha   90.00
_cell.angle_beta   90.00
_cell.angle_gamma   90.00
#
_symmetry.space_group_name_H-M   'P 1'
#
loop_
_entity.id
_entity.type
_entity.pdbx_description
1 polymer ?
#
loop_
_entity_poly.entity_id
_entity_poly.type
_entity_poly.pdbx_seq_one_letter_code
_entity_poly.pdbx_strand_id
1 'polypeptide(L)'
;MPRITRKRPPKHILIPDTNILWHEKKDVCASPEFSKFWDDYGAKYEIELVLPDVVKGELLYQHTSSALTTLDRINTQFDNLSSYVSKNYKHRVNSKRVRDDVRAKFDSWILSLSAEVVETPVGQIDWGRIVQDAIWRRPPFTEDKDKKNEKGFRDALILETVCFVADKRQDTDIAFVSNDGTLIAAAKDRLKNKKQCSFYETLDELSSFLRLMDEELTNEFVQAIQKRARAKFHTEKDPSCLIYREKIIDKIRDQYAHEFASPVPMRSLGQALSGGLFSVKENWEGYGEEGIWIRAPSFVELQGESDFMWDSRVTFVQLFRYSGPGGGGLLGGMTVPGQENLRKLEFRVIWKAQVGKDARFRKMELVDILLAEKKFEPATEKEKERYGVEPITE
;
A
#
# COMPACT_ATOMS: atom_id res chain seq x y z
N MET A 1 -26.20 -1.83 -29.88
CA MET A 1 -26.16 -3.11 -29.12
C MET A 1 -27.34 -3.13 -28.16
N PRO A 2 -28.03 -4.26 -27.89
CA PRO A 2 -28.92 -4.31 -26.74
C PRO A 2 -28.02 -4.28 -25.50
N ARG A 3 -27.94 -3.11 -24.86
CA ARG A 3 -27.35 -2.93 -23.54
C ARG A 3 -27.98 -3.97 -22.62
N ILE A 4 -27.17 -4.92 -22.14
CA ILE A 4 -27.59 -5.82 -21.06
C ILE A 4 -27.57 -4.93 -19.82
N THR A 5 -28.66 -4.18 -19.65
CA THR A 5 -28.88 -3.27 -18.55
C THR A 5 -28.94 -4.10 -17.28
N ARG A 6 -27.81 -4.20 -16.56
CA ARG A 6 -27.88 -4.52 -15.15
C ARG A 6 -28.60 -3.35 -14.48
N LYS A 7 -29.77 -3.64 -13.91
CA LYS A 7 -30.32 -2.80 -12.83
C LYS A 7 -29.19 -2.60 -11.81
N ARG A 8 -29.01 -1.36 -11.36
CA ARG A 8 -28.03 -0.82 -10.38
C ARG A 8 -26.98 -1.81 -9.86
N PRO A 9 -25.68 -1.46 -9.87
CA PRO A 9 -24.64 -2.35 -9.34
C PRO A 9 -25.05 -2.90 -7.97
N PRO A 10 -24.91 -4.22 -7.74
CA PRO A 10 -25.29 -4.84 -6.48
C PRO A 10 -24.58 -4.13 -5.31
N LYS A 11 -25.20 -4.17 -4.13
CA LYS A 11 -24.54 -3.67 -2.91
C LYS A 11 -23.26 -4.47 -2.68
N HIS A 12 -22.21 -3.77 -2.27
CA HIS A 12 -20.93 -4.38 -1.95
C HIS A 12 -20.62 -4.19 -0.47
N ILE A 13 -20.09 -5.21 0.17
CA ILE A 13 -19.44 -5.11 1.47
C ILE A 13 -17.94 -4.99 1.22
N LEU A 14 -17.32 -3.94 1.75
CA LEU A 14 -15.87 -3.79 1.79
C LEU A 14 -15.36 -4.23 3.16
N ILE A 15 -14.45 -5.21 3.18
CA ILE A 15 -13.71 -5.62 4.37
C ILE A 15 -12.22 -5.32 4.15
N PRO A 16 -11.69 -4.23 4.72
CA PRO A 16 -10.26 -3.92 4.61
C PRO A 16 -9.46 -4.59 5.73
N ASP A 17 -8.24 -5.01 5.39
CA ASP A 17 -7.20 -5.36 6.36
C ASP A 17 -6.56 -4.10 6.99
N THR A 18 -5.88 -4.25 8.13
CA THR A 18 -5.13 -3.18 8.79
C THR A 18 -4.18 -2.50 7.82
N ASN A 19 -3.46 -3.25 6.98
CA ASN A 19 -2.47 -2.68 6.06
C ASN A 19 -3.06 -1.76 4.98
N ILE A 20 -4.36 -1.87 4.70
CA ILE A 20 -5.08 -1.00 3.75
C ILE A 20 -5.43 0.34 4.41
N LEU A 21 -5.83 0.29 5.68
CA LEU A 21 -6.20 1.47 6.45
C LEU A 21 -4.98 2.17 7.07
N TRP A 22 -3.86 1.47 7.21
CA TRP A 22 -2.70 2.00 7.91
C TRP A 22 -2.04 3.16 7.17
N HIS A 23 -1.62 4.16 7.94
CA HIS A 23 -0.81 5.26 7.44
C HIS A 23 0.29 5.62 8.43
N GLU A 24 1.45 6.07 7.95
CA GLU A 24 2.58 6.42 8.81
C GLU A 24 2.26 7.62 9.71
N LYS A 25 1.67 8.68 9.13
CA LYS A 25 1.19 9.83 9.90
C LYS A 25 -0.08 9.45 10.65
N LYS A 26 -0.03 9.57 11.98
CA LYS A 26 -1.10 9.14 12.92
C LYS A 26 -2.13 10.25 13.23
N ASP A 27 -2.02 11.37 12.54
CA ASP A 27 -2.96 12.50 12.53
C ASP A 27 -4.27 12.19 11.78
N VAL A 28 -4.27 11.24 10.86
CA VAL A 28 -5.47 10.65 10.22
C VAL A 28 -5.84 9.29 10.84
N CYS A 29 -7.09 8.83 10.70
CA CYS A 29 -7.53 7.51 11.21
C CYS A 29 -7.33 6.36 10.20
N ALA A 30 -7.34 6.70 8.92
CA ALA A 30 -7.13 5.78 7.81
C ALA A 30 -6.21 6.43 6.78
N SER A 31 -5.69 5.61 5.85
CA SER A 31 -4.86 6.05 4.75
C SER A 31 -5.57 7.09 3.87
N PRO A 32 -4.85 8.09 3.34
CA PRO A 32 -5.39 9.02 2.35
C PRO A 32 -5.95 8.28 1.13
N GLU A 33 -5.33 7.17 0.73
CA GLU A 33 -5.79 6.29 -0.34
C GLU A 33 -7.17 5.72 -0.03
N PHE A 34 -7.40 5.24 1.20
CA PHE A 34 -8.71 4.78 1.64
C PHE A 34 -9.74 5.89 1.66
N SER A 35 -9.38 7.07 2.19
CA SER A 35 -10.29 8.21 2.28
C SER A 35 -10.75 8.65 0.88
N LYS A 36 -9.80 8.78 -0.06
CA LYS A 36 -10.10 9.08 -1.46
C LYS A 36 -11.00 8.03 -2.10
N PHE A 37 -10.68 6.74 -1.91
CA PHE A 37 -11.52 5.65 -2.40
C PHE A 37 -12.95 5.76 -1.87
N TRP A 38 -13.09 5.99 -0.56
CA TRP A 38 -14.41 6.06 0.07
C TRP A 38 -15.24 7.22 -0.45
N ASP A 39 -14.63 8.40 -0.63
CA ASP A 39 -15.29 9.58 -1.18
C ASP A 39 -15.72 9.38 -2.64
N ASP A 40 -14.86 8.76 -3.46
CA ASP A 40 -15.12 8.54 -4.89
C ASP A 40 -16.17 7.43 -5.15
N TYR A 41 -16.17 6.36 -4.34
CA TYR A 41 -16.90 5.13 -4.64
C TYR A 41 -17.96 4.74 -3.59
N GLY A 42 -17.80 5.12 -2.32
CA GLY A 42 -18.62 4.62 -1.21
C GLY A 42 -20.12 4.83 -1.42
N ALA A 43 -20.52 6.09 -1.67
CA ALA A 43 -21.91 6.43 -1.93
C ALA A 43 -22.39 5.98 -3.32
N LYS A 44 -21.50 6.01 -4.34
CA LYS A 44 -21.84 5.71 -5.73
C LYS A 44 -22.25 4.25 -5.94
N TYR A 45 -21.61 3.32 -5.23
CA TYR A 45 -21.86 1.88 -5.35
C TYR A 45 -22.57 1.27 -4.13
N GLU A 46 -23.13 2.12 -3.26
CA GLU A 46 -23.79 1.69 -2.00
C GLU A 46 -22.89 0.72 -1.20
N ILE A 47 -21.60 1.08 -1.05
CA ILE A 47 -20.63 0.23 -0.35
C ILE A 47 -20.88 0.30 1.15
N GLU A 48 -21.05 -0.85 1.77
CA GLU A 48 -21.09 -1.03 3.22
C GLU A 48 -19.69 -1.34 3.73
N LEU A 49 -19.18 -0.54 4.68
CA LEU A 49 -17.90 -0.82 5.32
C LEU A 49 -18.10 -1.75 6.50
N VAL A 50 -17.52 -2.94 6.42
CA VAL A 50 -17.44 -3.88 7.54
C VAL A 50 -16.01 -3.90 8.05
N LEU A 51 -15.81 -3.47 9.29
CA LEU A 51 -14.51 -3.40 9.93
C LEU A 51 -14.37 -4.51 10.98
N PRO A 52 -13.49 -5.51 10.79
CA PRO A 52 -13.21 -6.48 11.83
C PRO A 52 -12.70 -5.79 13.10
N ASP A 53 -13.20 -6.19 14.26
CA ASP A 53 -12.77 -5.65 15.56
C ASP A 53 -11.27 -5.80 15.81
N VAL A 54 -10.64 -6.86 15.30
CA VAL A 54 -9.18 -7.08 15.34
C VAL A 54 -8.44 -6.01 14.55
N VAL A 55 -8.95 -5.61 13.37
CA VAL A 55 -8.37 -4.51 12.58
C VAL A 55 -8.51 -3.19 13.33
N LYS A 56 -9.70 -2.91 13.88
CA LYS A 56 -9.92 -1.74 14.75
C LYS A 56 -8.96 -1.73 15.94
N GLY A 57 -8.83 -2.87 16.63
CA GLY A 57 -7.97 -3.03 17.79
C GLY A 57 -6.49 -2.82 17.46
N GLU A 58 -6.04 -3.33 16.32
CA GLU A 58 -4.67 -3.11 15.85
C GLU A 58 -4.39 -1.63 15.55
N LEU A 59 -5.26 -0.96 14.80
CA LEU A 59 -5.12 0.47 14.51
C LEU A 59 -5.08 1.29 15.81
N LEU A 60 -6.00 1.01 16.75
CA LEU A 60 -6.01 1.66 18.06
C LEU A 60 -4.71 1.44 18.83
N TYR A 61 -4.20 0.22 18.87
CA TYR A 61 -2.93 -0.10 19.54
C TYR A 61 -1.76 0.67 18.94
N GLN A 62 -1.66 0.69 17.60
CA GLN A 62 -0.56 1.37 16.91
C GLN A 62 -0.60 2.90 17.09
N HIS A 63 -1.77 3.52 16.96
CA HIS A 63 -1.93 4.98 17.17
C HIS A 63 -1.67 5.36 18.64
N THR A 64 -2.22 4.59 19.57
CA THR A 64 -2.00 4.79 21.00
C THR A 64 -0.51 4.69 21.33
N SER A 65 0.17 3.66 20.84
CA SER A 65 1.60 3.45 21.12
C SER A 65 2.44 4.62 20.61
N SER A 66 2.18 5.09 19.39
CA SER A 66 2.87 6.26 18.82
C SER A 66 2.60 7.55 19.62
N ALA A 67 1.36 7.77 20.04
CA ALA A 67 0.98 8.92 20.86
C ALA A 67 1.63 8.89 22.24
N LEU A 68 1.71 7.71 22.87
CA LEU A 68 2.36 7.53 24.17
C LEU A 68 3.88 7.73 24.08
N THR A 69 4.54 7.22 23.03
CA THR A 69 5.96 7.52 22.79
C THR A 69 6.20 9.02 22.62
N THR A 70 5.29 9.73 21.95
CA THR A 70 5.36 11.20 21.85
C THR A 70 5.18 11.86 23.21
N LEU A 71 4.22 11.41 24.02
CA LEU A 71 4.01 11.90 25.39
C LEU A 71 5.25 11.71 26.27
N ASP A 72 5.91 10.56 26.18
CA ASP A 72 7.14 10.28 26.94
C ASP A 72 8.28 11.22 26.54
N ARG A 73 8.43 11.52 25.25
CA ARG A 73 9.40 12.52 24.78
C ARG A 73 9.09 13.92 25.32
N ILE A 74 7.82 14.30 25.34
CA ILE A 74 7.37 15.58 25.90
C ILE A 74 7.70 15.63 27.40
N ASN A 75 7.41 14.57 28.16
CA ASN A 75 7.74 14.50 29.59
C ASN A 75 9.25 14.72 29.83
N THR A 76 10.10 14.02 29.07
CA THR A 76 11.56 14.20 29.14
C THR A 76 12.01 15.64 28.82
N GLN A 77 11.36 16.30 27.85
CA GLN A 77 11.66 17.71 27.53
C GLN A 77 11.25 18.66 28.67
N PHE A 78 10.12 18.40 29.34
CA PHE A 78 9.69 19.16 30.52
C PHE A 78 10.65 18.95 31.70
N ASP A 79 11.15 17.73 31.91
CA ASP A 79 12.15 17.43 32.93
C ASP A 79 13.47 18.17 32.65
N ASN A 80 13.95 18.14 31.40
CA ASN A 80 15.13 18.88 30.97
C ASN A 80 14.98 20.39 31.17
N LEU A 81 13.85 20.97 30.75
CA LEU A 81 13.56 22.39 30.96
C LEU A 81 13.54 22.76 32.45
N SER A 82 12.93 21.90 33.28
CA SER A 82 12.85 22.08 34.73
C SER A 82 14.24 22.13 35.36
N SER A 83 15.20 21.35 34.84
CA SER A 83 16.58 21.32 35.31
C SER A 83 17.33 22.64 35.04
N TYR A 84 17.12 23.26 33.88
CA TYR A 84 17.84 24.49 33.47
C TYR A 84 17.46 25.71 34.29
N VAL A 85 16.23 25.75 34.80
CA VAL A 85 15.65 26.91 35.47
C VAL A 85 15.39 26.67 36.96
N SER A 86 15.70 25.46 37.46
CA SER A 86 15.43 25.04 38.84
C SER A 86 13.96 25.27 39.27
N LYS A 87 13.02 25.14 38.33
CA LYS A 87 11.57 25.19 38.60
C LYS A 87 10.90 23.96 38.00
N ASN A 88 9.90 23.43 38.69
CA ASN A 88 9.18 22.24 38.25
C ASN A 88 8.07 22.59 37.25
N TYR A 89 8.33 22.36 35.96
CA TYR A 89 7.33 22.49 34.91
C TYR A 89 6.70 21.11 34.61
N LYS A 90 5.36 21.06 34.55
CA LYS A 90 4.60 19.85 34.19
C LYS A 90 3.38 20.20 33.35
N HIS A 91 2.92 19.27 32.52
CA HIS A 91 1.63 19.36 31.83
C HIS A 91 0.58 18.44 32.46
N ARG A 92 -0.71 18.70 32.16
CA ARG A 92 -1.84 17.91 32.66
C ARG A 92 -2.19 16.68 31.82
N VAL A 93 -1.55 16.51 30.66
CA VAL A 93 -1.78 15.35 29.78
C VAL A 93 -1.20 14.10 30.43
N ASN A 94 -1.92 12.98 30.39
CA ASN A 94 -1.49 11.70 30.92
C ASN A 94 -1.88 10.55 29.97
N SER A 95 -1.28 9.38 30.16
CA SER A 95 -1.45 8.24 29.26
C SER A 95 -2.90 7.75 29.16
N LYS A 96 -3.69 7.83 30.24
CA LYS A 96 -5.12 7.46 30.22
C LYS A 96 -5.89 8.40 29.30
N ARG A 97 -5.72 9.71 29.49
CA ARG A 97 -6.38 10.72 28.65
C ARG A 97 -6.01 10.57 27.17
N VAL A 98 -4.74 10.33 26.86
CA VAL A 98 -4.30 10.09 25.48
C VAL A 98 -4.97 8.84 24.87
N ARG A 99 -5.07 7.74 25.62
CA ARG A 99 -5.77 6.52 25.17
C ARG A 99 -7.25 6.80 24.90
N ASP A 100 -7.91 7.51 25.80
CA ASP A 100 -9.33 7.85 25.68
C ASP A 100 -9.58 8.78 24.47
N ASP A 101 -8.72 9.79 24.27
CA ASP A 101 -8.80 10.73 23.14
C ASP A 101 -8.56 10.01 21.80
N VAL A 102 -7.56 9.11 21.72
CA VAL A 102 -7.32 8.29 20.52
C VAL A 102 -8.51 7.39 20.22
N ARG A 103 -9.09 6.74 21.23
CA ARG A 103 -10.28 5.90 21.05
C ARG A 103 -11.47 6.71 20.54
N ALA A 104 -11.77 7.84 21.17
CA ALA A 104 -12.88 8.72 20.77
C ALA A 104 -12.73 9.20 19.32
N LYS A 105 -11.49 9.48 18.88
CA LYS A 105 -11.19 9.82 17.49
C LYS A 105 -11.57 8.70 16.51
N PHE A 106 -11.20 7.46 16.81
CA PHE A 106 -11.55 6.31 15.96
C PHE A 106 -13.04 5.99 15.97
N ASP A 107 -13.69 6.07 17.13
CA ASP A 107 -15.15 5.85 17.23
C ASP A 107 -15.92 6.91 16.43
N SER A 108 -15.47 8.17 16.46
CA SER A 108 -16.03 9.24 15.63
C SER A 108 -15.83 8.99 14.14
N TRP A 109 -14.65 8.51 13.74
CA TRP A 109 -14.36 8.15 12.34
C TRP A 109 -15.23 6.99 11.86
N ILE A 110 -15.32 5.90 12.62
CA ILE A 110 -16.20 4.75 12.32
C ILE A 110 -17.66 5.20 12.14
N LEU A 111 -18.15 6.06 13.05
CA LEU A 111 -19.51 6.60 12.98
C LEU A 111 -19.72 7.47 11.72
N SER A 112 -18.74 8.30 11.36
CA SER A 112 -18.82 9.16 10.16
C SER A 112 -18.96 8.37 8.86
N LEU A 113 -18.41 7.16 8.81
CA LEU A 113 -18.51 6.25 7.67
C LEU A 113 -19.71 5.31 7.75
N SER A 114 -20.48 5.35 8.85
CA SER A 114 -21.54 4.38 9.15
C SER A 114 -21.05 2.92 9.07
N ALA A 115 -19.81 2.68 9.52
CA ALA A 115 -19.17 1.38 9.39
C ALA A 115 -19.70 0.38 10.43
N GLU A 116 -19.99 -0.85 10.01
CA GLU A 116 -20.32 -1.97 10.91
C GLU A 116 -19.02 -2.54 11.48
N VAL A 117 -18.83 -2.47 12.80
CA VAL A 117 -17.73 -3.18 13.46
C VAL A 117 -18.20 -4.60 13.78
N VAL A 118 -17.56 -5.60 13.18
CA VAL A 118 -17.90 -7.01 13.39
C VAL A 118 -16.93 -7.62 14.38
N GLU A 119 -17.48 -8.15 15.48
CA GLU A 119 -16.70 -8.88 16.48
C GLU A 119 -16.13 -10.17 15.92
N THR A 120 -14.89 -10.48 16.29
CA THR A 120 -14.26 -11.76 15.94
C THR A 120 -15.11 -12.88 16.54
N PRO A 121 -15.52 -13.89 15.74
CA PRO A 121 -16.50 -14.90 16.15
C PRO A 121 -15.88 -15.99 17.05
N VAL A 122 -15.23 -15.61 18.15
CA VAL A 122 -14.41 -16.46 19.04
C VAL A 122 -15.06 -17.80 19.37
N GLY A 123 -16.37 -17.84 19.64
CA GLY A 123 -17.10 -19.06 19.96
C GLY A 123 -17.37 -20.00 18.79
N GLN A 124 -17.20 -19.56 17.55
CA GLN A 124 -17.42 -20.33 16.32
C GLN A 124 -16.10 -20.72 15.63
N ILE A 125 -14.96 -20.21 16.12
CA ILE A 125 -13.65 -20.54 15.57
C ILE A 125 -13.26 -21.96 15.96
N ASP A 126 -12.84 -22.75 14.96
CA ASP A 126 -12.13 -24.01 15.20
C ASP A 126 -10.71 -23.71 15.70
N TRP A 127 -10.59 -23.50 17.02
CA TRP A 127 -9.32 -23.25 17.69
C TRP A 127 -8.34 -24.41 17.55
N GLY A 128 -8.84 -25.65 17.42
CA GLY A 128 -8.00 -26.81 17.15
C GLY A 128 -7.26 -26.66 15.82
N ARG A 129 -7.97 -26.24 14.77
CA ARG A 129 -7.36 -25.92 13.48
C ARG A 129 -6.41 -24.73 13.57
N ILE A 130 -6.78 -23.62 14.23
CA ILE A 130 -5.88 -22.45 14.37
C ILE A 130 -4.55 -22.84 15.03
N VAL A 131 -4.61 -23.66 16.09
CA VAL A 131 -3.41 -24.15 16.77
C VAL A 131 -2.57 -25.02 15.83
N GLN A 132 -3.18 -25.92 15.06
CA GLN A 132 -2.46 -26.74 14.09
C GLN A 132 -1.85 -25.88 12.97
N ASP A 133 -2.58 -24.90 12.45
CA ASP A 133 -2.10 -24.00 11.41
C ASP A 133 -0.89 -23.18 11.91
N ALA A 134 -0.91 -22.73 13.17
CA ALA A 134 0.22 -22.05 13.81
C ALA A 134 1.44 -22.96 14.00
N ILE A 135 1.24 -24.21 14.48
CA ILE A 135 2.33 -25.19 14.69
C ILE A 135 3.01 -25.50 13.36
N TRP A 136 2.22 -25.77 12.32
CA TRP A 136 2.70 -26.24 11.02
C TRP A 136 2.94 -25.11 10.02
N ARG A 137 2.84 -23.85 10.44
CA ARG A 137 3.03 -22.66 9.59
C ARG A 137 2.18 -22.71 8.32
N ARG A 138 0.93 -23.12 8.48
CA ARG A 138 -0.04 -23.11 7.39
C ARG A 138 -0.62 -21.70 7.27
N PRO A 139 -0.86 -21.20 6.05
CA PRO A 139 -1.42 -19.88 5.84
C PRO A 139 -2.66 -19.59 6.70
N PRO A 140 -2.80 -18.40 7.30
CA PRO A 140 -1.97 -17.21 7.08
C PRO A 140 -0.69 -17.13 7.95
N PHE A 141 -0.33 -18.20 8.68
CA PHE A 141 0.90 -18.24 9.46
C PHE A 141 2.14 -18.33 8.57
N THR A 142 3.17 -17.56 8.89
CA THR A 142 4.45 -17.52 8.17
C THR A 142 5.63 -17.66 9.13
N GLU A 143 6.79 -18.03 8.59
CA GLU A 143 8.07 -17.87 9.28
C GLU A 143 8.56 -16.44 9.10
N ASP A 144 9.01 -15.81 10.19
CA ASP A 144 9.75 -14.55 10.08
C ASP A 144 11.11 -14.81 9.41
N LYS A 145 11.69 -13.84 8.68
CA LYS A 145 12.97 -14.02 7.97
C LYS A 145 14.11 -14.44 8.89
N ASP A 146 14.08 -13.96 10.13
CA ASP A 146 15.05 -14.32 11.18
C ASP A 146 14.76 -15.67 11.85
N LYS A 147 13.65 -16.35 11.50
CA LYS A 147 13.11 -17.56 12.13
C LYS A 147 12.87 -17.45 13.65
N LYS A 148 12.91 -16.23 14.19
CA LYS A 148 12.79 -15.96 15.63
C LYS A 148 11.35 -15.77 16.09
N ASN A 149 10.46 -15.31 15.20
CA ASN A 149 9.09 -14.99 15.55
C ASN A 149 8.10 -15.72 14.63
N GLU A 150 6.90 -15.94 15.17
CA GLU A 150 5.73 -16.31 14.39
C GLU A 150 4.94 -15.05 14.05
N LYS A 151 4.46 -14.99 12.81
CA LYS A 151 3.54 -13.97 12.31
C LYS A 151 2.36 -14.68 11.67
N GLY A 152 1.15 -14.14 11.88
CA GLY A 152 -0.07 -14.65 11.26
C GLY A 152 -1.24 -14.85 12.20
N PHE A 153 -1.06 -14.83 13.54
CA PHE A 153 -2.20 -15.01 14.45
C PHE A 153 -3.30 -13.96 14.25
N ARG A 154 -2.95 -12.68 14.11
CA ARG A 154 -3.93 -11.61 13.83
C ARG A 154 -4.59 -11.79 12.48
N ASP A 155 -3.82 -12.14 11.47
CA ASP A 155 -4.29 -12.39 10.10
C ASP A 155 -5.26 -13.58 10.08
N ALA A 156 -5.03 -14.59 10.92
CA ALA A 156 -5.94 -15.71 11.12
C ALA A 156 -7.28 -15.25 11.71
N LEU A 157 -7.27 -14.37 12.73
CA LEU A 157 -8.51 -13.81 13.29
C LEU A 157 -9.27 -12.93 12.29
N ILE A 158 -8.56 -12.13 11.49
CA ILE A 158 -9.15 -11.37 10.38
C ILE A 158 -9.81 -12.34 9.40
N LEU A 159 -9.11 -13.40 9.00
CA LEU A 159 -9.64 -14.42 8.10
C LEU A 159 -10.87 -15.13 8.66
N GLU A 160 -10.90 -15.50 9.95
CA GLU A 160 -12.10 -16.06 10.59
C GLU A 160 -13.28 -15.09 10.51
N THR A 161 -13.02 -13.80 10.73
CA THR A 161 -14.06 -12.76 10.68
C THR A 161 -14.58 -12.57 9.26
N VAL A 162 -13.71 -12.57 8.25
CA VAL A 162 -14.11 -12.52 6.82
C VAL A 162 -14.95 -13.75 6.47
N CYS A 163 -14.55 -14.95 6.87
CA CYS A 163 -15.34 -16.16 6.63
C CYS A 163 -16.72 -16.08 7.29
N PHE A 164 -16.79 -15.61 8.54
CA PHE A 164 -18.04 -15.43 9.25
C PHE A 164 -18.98 -14.44 8.56
N VAL A 165 -18.47 -13.29 8.11
CA VAL A 165 -19.26 -12.31 7.34
C VAL A 165 -19.76 -12.94 6.04
N ALA A 166 -18.91 -13.66 5.31
CA ALA A 166 -19.28 -14.34 4.07
C ALA A 166 -20.35 -15.43 4.24
N ASP A 167 -20.37 -16.10 5.38
CA ASP A 167 -21.41 -17.07 5.71
C ASP A 167 -22.74 -16.40 6.11
N LYS A 168 -22.69 -15.23 6.74
CA LYS A 168 -23.87 -14.47 7.19
C LYS A 168 -24.49 -13.60 6.10
N ARG A 169 -23.74 -13.17 5.10
CA ARG A 169 -24.16 -12.23 4.05
C ARG A 169 -24.08 -12.90 2.67
N GLN A 170 -24.92 -13.92 2.45
CA GLN A 170 -24.86 -14.74 1.21
C GLN A 170 -25.41 -14.02 -0.03
N ASP A 171 -26.25 -13.00 0.17
CA ASP A 171 -26.94 -12.25 -0.91
C ASP A 171 -26.24 -10.94 -1.27
N THR A 172 -24.98 -10.74 -0.85
CA THR A 172 -24.24 -9.49 -1.06
C THR A 172 -22.83 -9.79 -1.52
N ASP A 173 -22.34 -9.04 -2.51
CA ASP A 173 -20.97 -9.18 -2.99
C ASP A 173 -19.99 -8.64 -1.94
N ILE A 174 -18.94 -9.39 -1.64
CA ILE A 174 -17.95 -9.08 -0.60
C ILE A 174 -16.60 -8.86 -1.26
N ALA A 175 -16.03 -7.68 -1.06
CA ALA A 175 -14.67 -7.34 -1.45
C ALA A 175 -13.77 -7.35 -0.22
N PHE A 176 -12.89 -8.35 -0.12
CA PHE A 176 -11.80 -8.35 0.86
C PHE A 176 -10.55 -7.73 0.24
N VAL A 177 -9.97 -6.74 0.92
CA VAL A 177 -8.78 -6.02 0.43
C VAL A 177 -7.65 -6.16 1.44
N SER A 178 -6.51 -6.67 0.98
CA SER A 178 -5.28 -6.79 1.79
C SER A 178 -4.05 -6.82 0.89
N ASN A 179 -3.02 -6.06 1.28
CA ASN A 179 -1.70 -6.13 0.65
C ASN A 179 -0.90 -7.40 1.05
N ASP A 180 -1.42 -8.22 1.96
CA ASP A 180 -0.75 -9.45 2.39
C ASP A 180 -1.14 -10.62 1.47
N GLY A 181 -0.19 -11.01 0.61
CA GLY A 181 -0.39 -12.10 -0.34
C GLY A 181 -0.68 -13.46 0.31
N THR A 182 -0.16 -13.72 1.52
CA THR A 182 -0.41 -14.97 2.25
C THR A 182 -1.83 -14.99 2.80
N LEU A 183 -2.28 -13.89 3.38
CA LEU A 183 -3.66 -13.75 3.85
C LEU A 183 -4.66 -13.83 2.70
N ILE A 184 -4.38 -13.15 1.58
CA ILE A 184 -5.21 -13.23 0.36
C ILE A 184 -5.27 -14.67 -0.18
N ALA A 185 -4.14 -15.39 -0.21
CA ALA A 185 -4.11 -16.77 -0.66
C ALA A 185 -4.93 -17.70 0.26
N ALA A 186 -4.79 -17.55 1.58
CA ALA A 186 -5.55 -18.29 2.56
C ALA A 186 -7.06 -18.01 2.45
N ALA A 187 -7.44 -16.74 2.27
CA ALA A 187 -8.82 -16.32 2.06
C ALA A 187 -9.41 -16.94 0.79
N LYS A 188 -8.68 -16.89 -0.34
CA LYS A 188 -9.09 -17.50 -1.60
C LYS A 188 -9.32 -19.01 -1.48
N ASP A 189 -8.47 -19.75 -0.79
CA ASP A 189 -8.66 -21.20 -0.63
C ASP A 189 -9.88 -21.51 0.26
N ARG A 190 -10.02 -20.82 1.39
CA ARG A 190 -11.14 -21.06 2.33
C ARG A 190 -12.50 -20.68 1.74
N LEU A 191 -12.53 -19.65 0.91
CA LEU A 191 -13.76 -19.10 0.33
C LEU A 191 -13.91 -19.45 -1.16
N LYS A 192 -13.16 -20.43 -1.69
CA LYS A 192 -13.21 -20.81 -3.11
C LYS A 192 -14.59 -21.18 -3.64
N ASN A 193 -15.48 -21.64 -2.76
CA ASN A 193 -16.85 -22.02 -3.11
C ASN A 193 -17.87 -20.87 -2.96
N LYS A 194 -17.43 -19.70 -2.48
CA LYS A 194 -18.27 -18.51 -2.25
C LYS A 194 -18.09 -17.53 -3.41
N LYS A 195 -18.97 -17.63 -4.41
CA LYS A 195 -18.88 -16.84 -5.66
C LYS A 195 -19.04 -15.34 -5.44
N GLN A 196 -19.68 -14.94 -4.34
CA GLN A 196 -19.88 -13.54 -3.96
C GLN A 196 -18.61 -12.90 -3.39
N CYS A 197 -17.58 -13.68 -3.06
CA CYS A 197 -16.34 -13.14 -2.49
C CYS A 197 -15.31 -12.83 -3.58
N SER A 198 -14.85 -11.59 -3.61
CA SER A 198 -13.76 -11.09 -4.44
C SER A 198 -12.62 -10.58 -3.58
N PHE A 199 -11.39 -10.71 -4.08
CA PHE A 199 -10.17 -10.46 -3.33
C PHE A 199 -9.25 -9.54 -4.12
N TYR A 200 -8.82 -8.45 -3.49
CA TYR A 200 -8.00 -7.42 -4.12
C TYR A 200 -6.77 -7.14 -3.28
N GLU A 201 -5.62 -6.92 -3.94
CA GLU A 201 -4.39 -6.56 -3.25
C GLU A 201 -4.43 -5.09 -2.83
N THR A 202 -5.04 -4.23 -3.66
CA THR A 202 -5.10 -2.78 -3.43
C THR A 202 -6.48 -2.19 -3.67
N LEU A 203 -6.72 -0.99 -3.14
CA LEU A 203 -7.94 -0.21 -3.42
C LEU A 203 -8.04 0.25 -4.87
N ASP A 204 -6.91 0.41 -5.58
CA ASP A 204 -6.89 0.75 -7.01
C ASP A 204 -7.44 -0.41 -7.87
N GLU A 205 -7.12 -1.65 -7.50
CA GLU A 205 -7.69 -2.84 -8.15
C GLU A 205 -9.21 -2.91 -7.95
N LEU A 206 -9.69 -2.66 -6.73
CA LEU A 206 -11.12 -2.59 -6.44
C LEU A 206 -11.79 -1.43 -7.19
N SER A 207 -11.19 -0.24 -7.20
CA SER A 207 -11.67 0.91 -7.97
C SER A 207 -11.79 0.61 -9.46
N SER A 208 -10.81 -0.13 -10.01
CA SER A 208 -10.83 -0.59 -11.39
C SER A 208 -11.96 -1.56 -11.67
N PHE A 209 -12.24 -2.47 -10.73
CA PHE A 209 -13.36 -3.39 -10.82
C PHE A 209 -14.69 -2.63 -10.83
N LEU A 210 -14.90 -1.69 -9.89
CA LEU A 210 -16.12 -0.89 -9.80
C LEU A 210 -16.36 -0.06 -11.07
N ARG A 211 -15.32 0.59 -11.61
CA ARG A 211 -15.42 1.33 -12.88
C ARG A 211 -15.78 0.43 -14.05
N LEU A 212 -15.23 -0.79 -14.12
CA LEU A 212 -15.60 -1.75 -15.16
C LEU A 212 -17.06 -2.23 -15.03
N MET A 213 -17.65 -2.21 -13.83
CA MET A 213 -19.08 -2.50 -13.65
C MET A 213 -19.98 -1.39 -14.22
N ASP A 214 -19.53 -0.13 -14.22
CA ASP A 214 -20.28 0.99 -14.85
C ASP A 214 -20.45 0.79 -16.35
N GLU A 215 -19.51 0.09 -16.99
CA GLU A 215 -19.56 -0.26 -18.41
C GLU A 215 -20.57 -1.39 -18.72
N GLU A 216 -21.46 -1.73 -17.77
CA GLU A 216 -22.47 -2.80 -17.84
C GLU A 216 -21.88 -4.19 -18.17
N LEU A 217 -20.60 -4.39 -17.84
CA LEU A 217 -19.91 -5.64 -18.07
C LEU A 217 -20.29 -6.68 -16.98
N THR A 218 -20.40 -7.94 -17.37
CA THR A 218 -20.61 -9.04 -16.41
C THR A 218 -19.38 -9.19 -15.50
N ASN A 219 -19.56 -9.53 -14.22
CA ASN A 219 -18.45 -9.70 -13.26
C ASN A 219 -17.40 -10.68 -13.78
N GLU A 220 -17.82 -11.77 -14.43
CA GLU A 220 -16.93 -12.77 -15.02
C GLU A 220 -16.05 -12.18 -16.14
N PHE A 221 -16.61 -11.27 -16.92
CA PHE A 221 -15.89 -10.57 -17.98
C PHE A 221 -14.91 -9.56 -17.40
N VAL A 222 -15.32 -8.78 -16.38
CA VAL A 222 -14.44 -7.84 -15.67
C VAL A 222 -13.22 -8.57 -15.09
N GLN A 223 -13.44 -9.65 -14.37
CA GLN A 223 -12.37 -10.47 -13.80
C GLN A 223 -11.47 -11.07 -14.89
N ALA A 224 -12.06 -11.56 -15.99
CA ALA A 224 -11.30 -12.10 -17.12
C ALA A 224 -10.43 -11.04 -17.80
N ILE A 225 -10.95 -9.81 -17.97
CA ILE A 225 -10.18 -8.70 -18.52
C ILE A 225 -9.06 -8.31 -17.58
N GLN A 226 -9.30 -8.08 -16.29
CA GLN A 226 -8.25 -7.69 -15.34
C GLN A 226 -7.10 -8.71 -15.31
N LYS A 227 -7.45 -10.01 -15.26
CA LYS A 227 -6.45 -11.10 -15.33
C LYS A 227 -5.64 -11.05 -16.62
N ARG A 228 -6.29 -10.80 -17.76
CA ARG A 228 -5.63 -10.69 -19.06
C ARG A 228 -4.81 -9.42 -19.19
N ALA A 229 -5.27 -8.29 -18.65
CA ALA A 229 -4.53 -7.04 -18.64
C ALA A 229 -3.19 -7.21 -17.92
N ARG A 230 -3.20 -7.84 -16.72
CA ARG A 230 -1.99 -8.18 -15.97
C ARG A 230 -1.02 -8.99 -16.83
N ALA A 231 -1.48 -10.11 -17.37
CA ALA A 231 -0.64 -10.98 -18.20
C ALA A 231 -0.13 -10.30 -19.47
N LYS A 232 -0.94 -9.44 -20.11
CA LYS A 232 -0.57 -8.74 -21.34
C LYS A 232 0.34 -7.54 -21.12
N PHE A 233 0.25 -6.89 -19.97
CA PHE A 233 1.16 -5.81 -19.62
C PHE A 233 2.53 -6.37 -19.24
N HIS A 234 2.58 -7.33 -18.32
CA HIS A 234 3.82 -7.95 -17.84
C HIS A 234 3.59 -9.40 -17.39
N THR A 235 4.31 -10.30 -18.04
CA THR A 235 4.57 -11.67 -17.56
C THR A 235 6.08 -11.87 -17.64
N GLU A 236 6.68 -12.34 -16.55
CA GLU A 236 8.14 -12.51 -16.49
C GLU A 236 8.63 -13.39 -17.67
N LYS A 237 9.64 -12.91 -18.40
CA LYS A 237 10.26 -13.60 -19.55
C LYS A 237 9.35 -13.82 -20.77
N ASP A 238 8.15 -13.23 -20.82
CA ASP A 238 7.32 -13.26 -22.03
C ASP A 238 7.58 -12.02 -22.91
N PRO A 239 8.32 -12.15 -24.03
CA PRO A 239 8.65 -11.01 -24.91
C PRO A 239 7.42 -10.43 -25.62
N SER A 240 6.28 -11.13 -25.61
CA SER A 240 5.04 -10.66 -26.25
C SER A 240 4.27 -9.65 -25.40
N CYS A 241 4.58 -9.54 -24.10
CA CYS A 241 3.98 -8.55 -23.22
C CYS A 241 4.38 -7.13 -23.59
N LEU A 242 3.50 -6.17 -23.29
CA LEU A 242 3.66 -4.78 -23.70
C LEU A 242 4.99 -4.19 -23.20
N ILE A 243 5.37 -4.48 -21.95
CA ILE A 243 6.57 -3.91 -21.35
C ILE A 243 7.86 -4.23 -22.11
N TYR A 244 7.99 -5.45 -22.63
CA TYR A 244 9.16 -5.90 -23.39
C TYR A 244 9.05 -5.52 -24.86
N ARG A 245 7.87 -5.72 -25.47
CA ARG A 245 7.62 -5.41 -26.88
C ARG A 245 7.85 -3.93 -27.19
N GLU A 246 7.39 -3.05 -26.31
CA GLU A 246 7.53 -1.59 -26.46
C GLU A 246 8.80 -1.03 -25.81
N LYS A 247 9.63 -1.89 -25.19
CA LYS A 247 10.82 -1.52 -24.42
C LYS A 247 10.54 -0.38 -23.42
N ILE A 248 9.47 -0.52 -22.64
CA ILE A 248 8.99 0.54 -21.75
C ILE A 248 10.05 0.93 -20.72
N ILE A 249 10.80 -0.04 -20.19
CA ILE A 249 11.89 0.22 -19.23
C ILE A 249 12.97 1.11 -19.84
N ASP A 250 13.40 0.81 -21.06
CA ASP A 250 14.41 1.60 -21.78
C ASP A 250 13.88 3.00 -22.07
N LYS A 251 12.63 3.12 -22.53
CA LYS A 251 11.97 4.42 -22.77
C LYS A 251 11.91 5.27 -21.50
N ILE A 252 11.59 4.68 -20.34
CA ILE A 252 11.59 5.39 -19.06
C ILE A 252 12.99 5.92 -18.76
N ARG A 253 14.02 5.07 -18.91
CA ARG A 253 15.41 5.46 -18.64
C ARG A 253 15.89 6.56 -19.58
N ASP A 254 15.57 6.46 -20.86
CA ASP A 254 15.97 7.46 -21.86
C ASP A 254 15.27 8.80 -21.63
N GLN A 255 13.94 8.78 -21.42
CA GLN A 255 13.13 10.00 -21.24
C GLN A 255 13.43 10.70 -19.91
N TYR A 256 13.72 9.93 -18.85
CA TYR A 256 13.92 10.43 -17.50
C TYR A 256 15.36 10.20 -17.00
N ALA A 257 16.35 10.14 -17.89
CA ALA A 257 17.74 9.85 -17.55
C ALA A 257 18.30 10.72 -16.40
N HIS A 258 17.88 11.99 -16.35
CA HIS A 258 18.26 12.94 -15.30
C HIS A 258 17.69 12.58 -13.91
N GLU A 259 16.56 11.87 -13.85
CA GLU A 259 15.97 11.39 -12.59
C GLU A 259 16.73 10.18 -12.03
N PHE A 260 17.37 9.40 -12.91
CA PHE A 260 18.22 8.26 -12.57
C PHE A 260 19.66 8.66 -12.21
N ALA A 261 20.07 9.91 -12.43
CA ALA A 261 21.36 10.41 -11.96
C ALA A 261 21.46 10.35 -10.43
N SER A 262 22.69 10.31 -9.90
CA SER A 262 22.91 10.25 -8.46
C SER A 262 22.24 11.45 -7.77
N PRO A 263 21.61 11.25 -6.60
CA PRO A 263 20.95 12.32 -5.89
C PRO A 263 21.98 13.37 -5.47
N VAL A 264 21.89 14.57 -6.06
CA VAL A 264 22.75 15.69 -5.70
C VAL A 264 22.34 16.19 -4.31
N PRO A 265 23.27 16.34 -3.34
CA PRO A 265 22.92 16.91 -2.05
C PRO A 265 22.34 18.31 -2.24
N MET A 266 21.18 18.56 -1.62
CA MET A 266 20.56 19.88 -1.60
C MET A 266 21.57 20.88 -1.05
N ARG A 267 22.00 21.86 -1.86
CA ARG A 267 22.99 22.87 -1.44
C ARG A 267 22.48 23.58 -0.18
N SER A 268 23.30 23.61 0.87
CA SER A 268 23.02 24.47 2.00
C SER A 268 23.10 25.94 1.56
N LEU A 269 22.21 26.80 2.08
CA LEU A 269 22.18 28.24 1.76
C LEU A 269 23.55 28.92 2.01
N GLY A 270 24.32 28.41 2.98
CA GLY A 270 25.68 28.88 3.29
C GLY A 270 26.71 28.55 2.21
N GLN A 271 26.59 27.41 1.51
CA GLN A 271 27.47 27.05 0.38
C GLN A 271 27.13 27.80 -0.92
N ALA A 272 25.88 28.24 -1.08
CA ALA A 272 25.48 29.05 -2.23
C ALA A 272 26.07 30.48 -2.18
N LEU A 273 26.32 31.00 -0.98
CA LEU A 273 26.88 32.34 -0.76
C LEU A 273 28.41 32.39 -0.83
N SER A 274 29.11 31.25 -0.70
CA SER A 274 30.57 31.20 -0.61
C SER A 274 31.31 31.07 -1.95
N GLY A 275 30.66 31.32 -3.10
CA GLY A 275 31.29 31.64 -4.40
C GLY A 275 32.38 30.70 -4.95
N GLY A 276 32.56 29.51 -4.37
CA GLY A 276 33.67 28.62 -4.68
C GLY A 276 33.34 27.67 -5.82
N LEU A 277 34.17 27.69 -6.87
CA LEU A 277 34.25 26.77 -8.02
C LEU A 277 34.65 25.32 -7.62
N PHE A 278 34.16 24.80 -6.50
CA PHE A 278 34.39 23.41 -6.13
C PHE A 278 33.21 22.56 -6.57
N SER A 279 33.46 21.69 -7.56
CA SER A 279 32.55 20.61 -7.93
C SER A 279 32.32 19.74 -6.69
N VAL A 280 31.13 19.85 -6.10
CA VAL A 280 30.70 18.96 -5.01
C VAL A 280 30.53 17.59 -5.65
N LYS A 281 31.50 16.70 -5.45
CA LYS A 281 31.39 15.30 -5.84
C LYS A 281 30.09 14.72 -5.27
N GLU A 282 29.42 13.92 -6.07
CA GLU A 282 28.27 13.12 -5.66
C GLU A 282 28.74 12.18 -4.53
N ASN A 283 28.38 12.50 -3.29
CA ASN A 283 28.77 11.72 -2.13
C ASN A 283 27.81 10.52 -1.87
N TRP A 284 26.88 10.26 -2.79
CA TRP A 284 25.94 9.14 -2.73
C TRP A 284 26.27 8.17 -3.85
N GLU A 285 26.68 6.97 -3.46
CA GLU A 285 27.04 5.89 -4.39
C GLU A 285 25.97 4.81 -4.37
N GLY A 286 25.69 4.20 -5.52
CA GLY A 286 24.77 3.07 -5.61
C GLY A 286 25.31 1.91 -4.78
N TYR A 287 24.53 1.46 -3.80
CA TYR A 287 24.89 0.44 -2.82
C TYR A 287 23.93 -0.74 -2.89
N GLY A 288 23.79 -1.32 -4.08
CA GLY A 288 22.81 -2.37 -4.40
C GLY A 288 22.49 -2.40 -5.88
N GLU A 289 22.01 -3.55 -6.37
CA GLU A 289 21.39 -3.61 -7.70
C GLU A 289 20.08 -2.81 -7.69
N GLU A 290 19.78 -2.15 -8.82
CA GLU A 290 18.48 -1.52 -8.99
C GLU A 290 17.44 -2.59 -9.25
N GLY A 291 16.42 -2.65 -8.40
CA GLY A 291 15.25 -3.49 -8.65
C GLY A 291 14.16 -2.73 -9.40
N ILE A 292 13.32 -3.51 -10.09
CA ILE A 292 12.17 -3.01 -10.85
C ILE A 292 10.92 -3.74 -10.38
N TRP A 293 9.92 -2.99 -9.90
CA TRP A 293 8.62 -3.50 -9.50
C TRP A 293 7.55 -3.05 -10.47
N ILE A 294 6.73 -3.99 -10.91
CA ILE A 294 5.63 -3.72 -11.83
C ILE A 294 4.33 -4.09 -11.14
N ARG A 295 3.42 -3.13 -10.98
CA ARG A 295 2.10 -3.37 -10.39
C ARG A 295 1.09 -3.78 -11.45
N ALA A 296 0.01 -4.41 -11.00
CA ALA A 296 -1.09 -4.80 -11.87
C ALA A 296 -1.72 -3.56 -12.55
N PRO A 297 -2.12 -3.66 -13.83
CA PRO A 297 -2.80 -2.58 -14.53
C PRO A 297 -4.16 -2.28 -13.90
N SER A 298 -4.45 -1.00 -13.74
CA SER A 298 -5.74 -0.47 -13.32
C SER A 298 -6.49 0.08 -14.53
N PHE A 299 -7.78 -0.24 -14.66
CA PHE A 299 -8.61 0.31 -15.73
C PHE A 299 -8.84 1.80 -15.49
N VAL A 300 -8.71 2.64 -16.52
CA VAL A 300 -8.90 4.10 -16.40
C VAL A 300 -10.28 4.48 -16.92
N GLU A 301 -10.53 4.22 -18.20
CA GLU A 301 -11.74 4.60 -18.91
C GLU A 301 -11.91 3.78 -20.20
N LEU A 302 -13.13 3.76 -20.75
CA LEU A 302 -13.44 3.20 -22.06
C LEU A 302 -13.51 4.32 -23.09
N GLN A 303 -12.67 4.25 -24.12
CA GLN A 303 -12.74 5.14 -25.28
C GLN A 303 -13.48 4.43 -26.43
N GLY A 304 -14.66 4.92 -26.78
CA GLY A 304 -15.51 4.29 -27.80
C GLY A 304 -16.15 2.98 -27.33
N GLU A 305 -16.29 1.99 -28.23
CA GLU A 305 -16.97 0.73 -27.90
C GLU A 305 -16.03 -0.41 -27.47
N SER A 306 -14.72 -0.26 -27.66
CA SER A 306 -13.79 -1.37 -27.46
C SER A 306 -12.38 -1.00 -26.99
N ASP A 307 -12.03 0.28 -26.89
CA ASP A 307 -10.66 0.68 -26.54
C ASP A 307 -10.58 0.99 -25.06
N PHE A 308 -10.03 0.05 -24.30
CA PHE A 308 -9.88 0.17 -22.86
C PHE A 308 -8.55 0.86 -22.55
N MET A 309 -8.61 1.95 -21.80
CA MET A 309 -7.45 2.65 -21.27
C MET A 309 -7.04 2.03 -19.93
N TRP A 310 -5.74 1.84 -19.75
CA TRP A 310 -5.13 1.19 -18.60
C TRP A 310 -3.99 2.04 -18.05
N ASP A 311 -3.82 2.02 -16.74
CA ASP A 311 -2.73 2.64 -16.00
C ASP A 311 -1.97 1.55 -15.25
N SER A 312 -0.71 1.36 -15.61
CA SER A 312 0.19 0.44 -14.91
C SER A 312 1.28 1.22 -14.19
N ARG A 313 1.74 0.73 -13.03
CA ARG A 313 2.87 1.34 -12.30
C ARG A 313 4.15 0.55 -12.49
N VAL A 314 5.22 1.27 -12.80
CA VAL A 314 6.59 0.74 -12.82
C VAL A 314 7.42 1.55 -11.82
N THR A 315 7.98 0.86 -10.83
CA THR A 315 8.77 1.47 -9.76
C THR A 315 10.21 0.99 -9.85
N PHE A 316 11.14 1.93 -9.94
CA PHE A 316 12.57 1.66 -9.83
C PHE A 316 13.00 1.96 -8.40
N VAL A 317 13.71 1.01 -7.79
CA VAL A 317 14.22 1.18 -6.43
C VAL A 317 15.70 0.85 -6.39
N GLN A 318 16.49 1.78 -5.86
CA GLN A 318 17.93 1.61 -5.72
C GLN A 318 18.38 2.09 -4.34
N LEU A 319 19.19 1.27 -3.68
CA LEU A 319 19.83 1.63 -2.41
C LEU A 319 21.07 2.47 -2.71
N PHE A 320 21.26 3.54 -1.95
CA PHE A 320 22.43 4.41 -2.01
C PHE A 320 23.09 4.48 -0.65
N ARG A 321 24.42 4.59 -0.62
CA ARG A 321 25.20 4.81 0.59
C ARG A 321 25.99 6.11 0.48
N TYR A 322 25.99 6.88 1.57
CA TYR A 322 26.76 8.11 1.65
C TYR A 322 28.23 7.82 1.98
N SER A 323 29.15 8.22 1.09
CA SER A 323 30.60 8.06 1.24
C SER A 323 31.34 9.35 1.63
N GLY A 324 30.63 10.49 1.70
CA GLY A 324 31.22 11.79 1.97
C GLY A 324 31.61 12.02 3.44
N PRO A 325 32.42 13.06 3.74
CA PRO A 325 32.64 13.50 5.11
C PRO A 325 31.31 13.92 5.74
N GLY A 326 31.07 13.51 6.99
CA GLY A 326 29.83 13.82 7.71
C GLY A 326 29.57 15.32 7.75
N GLY A 327 28.37 15.73 7.33
CA GLY A 327 27.99 17.13 7.18
C GLY A 327 26.70 17.44 7.91
N GLY A 328 26.71 18.47 8.76
CA GLY A 328 25.51 18.96 9.44
C GLY A 328 24.66 19.83 8.51
N GLY A 329 23.46 19.36 8.15
CA GLY A 329 22.46 20.16 7.44
C GLY A 329 21.70 21.09 8.38
N LEU A 330 21.46 22.35 7.97
CA LEU A 330 20.78 23.37 8.78
C LEU A 330 19.27 23.09 9.01
N LEU A 331 18.70 22.11 8.31
CA LEU A 331 17.28 21.74 8.35
C LEU A 331 17.07 20.25 8.67
N GLY A 332 17.65 19.80 9.78
CA GLY A 332 17.07 18.69 10.55
C GLY A 332 17.60 17.27 10.31
N GLY A 333 18.76 17.09 9.66
CA GLY A 333 19.43 15.79 9.61
C GLY A 333 20.93 15.92 9.37
N MET A 334 21.75 15.28 10.21
CA MET A 334 23.17 15.09 9.90
C MET A 334 23.27 13.92 8.91
N THR A 335 23.78 14.16 7.70
CA THR A 335 24.18 13.06 6.82
C THR A 335 25.48 12.48 7.36
N VAL A 336 25.43 11.24 7.83
CA VAL A 336 26.58 10.55 8.41
C VAL A 336 27.21 9.62 7.38
N PRO A 337 28.55 9.46 7.39
CA PRO A 337 29.21 8.43 6.58
C PRO A 337 28.57 7.06 6.82
N GLY A 338 28.28 6.33 5.75
CA GLY A 338 27.58 5.05 5.82
C GLY A 338 26.06 5.14 5.95
N GLN A 339 25.47 6.34 5.98
CA GLN A 339 24.02 6.47 5.88
C GLN A 339 23.51 5.85 4.58
N GLU A 340 22.43 5.09 4.69
CA GLU A 340 21.78 4.46 3.55
C GLU A 340 20.45 5.13 3.27
N ASN A 341 20.24 5.50 2.00
CA ASN A 341 19.00 6.07 1.52
C ASN A 341 18.45 5.22 0.38
N LEU A 342 17.14 5.09 0.35
CA LEU A 342 16.41 4.39 -0.71
C LEU A 342 15.88 5.41 -1.69
N ARG A 343 16.30 5.33 -2.96
CA ARG A 343 15.67 6.06 -4.06
C ARG A 343 14.49 5.25 -4.58
N LYS A 344 13.33 5.89 -4.73
CA LYS A 344 12.16 5.34 -5.41
C LYS A 344 11.70 6.28 -6.51
N LEU A 345 11.64 5.78 -7.73
CA LEU A 345 11.05 6.48 -8.87
C LEU A 345 9.85 5.67 -9.34
N GLU A 346 8.65 6.19 -9.17
CA GLU A 346 7.42 5.55 -9.65
C GLU A 346 6.91 6.24 -10.91
N PHE A 347 6.67 5.45 -11.96
CA PHE A 347 6.14 5.90 -13.23
C PHE A 347 4.76 5.30 -13.49
N ARG A 348 3.86 6.14 -14.01
CA ARG A 348 2.60 5.72 -14.62
C ARG A 348 2.83 5.43 -16.08
N VAL A 349 2.45 4.24 -16.51
CA VAL A 349 2.49 3.79 -17.89
C VAL A 349 1.05 3.68 -18.36
N ILE A 350 0.62 4.67 -19.14
CA ILE A 350 -0.73 4.71 -19.72
C ILE A 350 -0.69 3.99 -21.05
N TRP A 351 -1.57 3.01 -21.21
CA TRP A 351 -1.65 2.22 -22.44
C TRP A 351 -3.11 1.88 -22.74
N LYS A 352 -3.38 1.57 -24.00
CA LYS A 352 -4.71 1.18 -24.45
C LYS A 352 -4.69 -0.17 -25.12
N ALA A 353 -5.81 -0.85 -25.09
CA ALA A 353 -6.02 -2.09 -25.84
C ALA A 353 -7.45 -2.21 -26.32
N GLN A 354 -7.59 -2.71 -27.54
CA GLN A 354 -8.89 -3.09 -28.07
C GLN A 354 -9.31 -4.43 -27.46
N VAL A 355 -10.41 -4.48 -26.71
CA VAL A 355 -10.89 -5.70 -26.05
C VAL A 355 -12.16 -6.23 -26.74
N GLY A 356 -12.08 -7.46 -27.25
CA GLY A 356 -13.23 -8.14 -27.86
C GLY A 356 -14.24 -8.67 -26.85
N LYS A 357 -15.43 -9.08 -27.32
CA LYS A 357 -16.50 -9.67 -26.50
C LYS A 357 -16.11 -10.93 -25.73
N ASP A 358 -15.03 -11.58 -26.15
CA ASP A 358 -14.43 -12.76 -25.52
C ASP A 358 -13.27 -12.40 -24.58
N ALA A 359 -13.18 -11.12 -24.18
CA ALA A 359 -12.14 -10.49 -23.38
C ALA A 359 -10.74 -10.53 -24.04
N ARG A 360 -10.63 -10.80 -25.35
CA ARG A 360 -9.32 -10.88 -26.02
C ARG A 360 -8.78 -9.49 -26.32
N PHE A 361 -7.54 -9.25 -25.89
CA PHE A 361 -6.81 -8.02 -26.15
C PHE A 361 -6.23 -8.04 -27.56
N ARG A 362 -6.43 -6.94 -28.30
CA ARG A 362 -5.91 -6.65 -29.64
C ARG A 362 -5.37 -5.22 -29.64
N LYS A 363 -4.54 -4.87 -30.62
CA LYS A 363 -4.03 -3.50 -30.84
C LYS A 363 -3.60 -2.80 -29.54
N MET A 364 -2.73 -3.46 -28.78
CA MET A 364 -2.21 -2.87 -27.55
C MET A 364 -1.20 -1.78 -27.93
N GLU A 365 -1.33 -0.60 -27.37
CA GLU A 365 -0.51 0.57 -27.72
C GLU A 365 -0.13 1.32 -26.44
N LEU A 366 1.15 1.68 -26.31
CA LEU A 366 1.61 2.61 -25.29
C LEU A 366 1.08 4.02 -25.66
N VAL A 367 0.46 4.70 -24.70
CA VAL A 367 -0.07 6.05 -24.88
C VAL A 367 0.87 7.07 -24.26
N ASP A 368 1.26 6.88 -23.00
CA ASP A 368 2.10 7.85 -22.28
C ASP A 368 2.88 7.22 -21.13
N ILE A 369 3.95 7.90 -20.69
CA ILE A 369 4.78 7.56 -19.53
C ILE A 369 5.01 8.82 -18.71
N LEU A 370 4.50 8.83 -17.47
CA LEU A 370 4.54 9.98 -16.58
C LEU A 370 5.25 9.64 -15.27
N LEU A 371 6.19 10.48 -14.83
CA LEU A 371 6.75 10.39 -13.47
C LEU A 371 5.65 10.74 -12.46
N ALA A 372 5.32 9.79 -11.58
CA ALA A 372 4.26 9.92 -10.59
C ALA A 372 4.81 10.28 -9.21
N GLU A 373 5.94 9.69 -8.83
CA GLU A 373 6.55 9.93 -7.53
C GLU A 373 8.07 9.83 -7.61
N LYS A 374 8.75 10.72 -6.88
CA LYS A 374 10.19 10.69 -6.65
C LYS A 374 10.46 10.84 -5.16
N LYS A 375 11.08 9.82 -4.57
CA LYS A 375 11.49 9.80 -3.17
C LYS A 375 12.96 9.44 -3.02
N PHE A 376 13.61 10.08 -2.06
CA PHE A 376 14.97 9.76 -1.63
C PHE A 376 15.07 9.95 -0.12
N GLU A 377 14.88 8.87 0.61
CA GLU A 377 14.63 8.89 2.06
C GLU A 377 15.53 7.86 2.76
N PRO A 378 15.83 8.00 4.06
CA PRO A 378 16.60 7.00 4.80
C PRO A 378 15.99 5.60 4.64
N ALA A 379 16.82 4.63 4.25
CA ALA A 379 16.36 3.27 3.98
C ALA A 379 16.02 2.56 5.30
N THR A 380 14.73 2.29 5.54
CA THR A 380 14.33 1.46 6.67
C THR A 380 14.47 -0.03 6.36
N GLU A 381 14.73 -0.85 7.38
CA GLU A 381 14.83 -2.31 7.19
C GLU A 381 13.56 -2.91 6.55
N LYS A 382 12.38 -2.41 6.92
CA LYS A 382 11.10 -2.83 6.32
C LYS A 382 11.04 -2.54 4.82
N GLU A 383 11.61 -1.43 4.37
CA GLU A 383 11.60 -1.08 2.94
C GLU A 383 12.62 -1.88 2.16
N LYS A 384 13.82 -2.07 2.71
CA LYS A 384 14.81 -2.99 2.13
C LYS A 384 14.22 -4.38 1.97
N GLU A 385 13.50 -4.84 2.99
CA GLU A 385 12.80 -6.12 2.99
C GLU A 385 11.70 -6.19 1.92
N ARG A 386 10.84 -5.16 1.84
CA ARG A 386 9.74 -5.06 0.88
C ARG A 386 10.22 -5.07 -0.56
N TYR A 387 11.34 -4.41 -0.83
CA TYR A 387 11.92 -4.30 -2.16
C TYR A 387 13.10 -5.24 -2.37
N GLY A 388 13.36 -6.20 -1.48
CA GLY A 388 14.49 -7.15 -1.62
C GLY A 388 15.81 -6.51 -2.05
N VAL A 389 16.07 -5.26 -1.64
CA VAL A 389 17.30 -4.55 -2.02
C VAL A 389 18.35 -4.85 -0.96
N GLU A 390 19.37 -5.59 -1.36
CA GLU A 390 20.47 -5.98 -0.49
C GLU A 390 21.74 -5.19 -0.84
N PRO A 391 22.59 -4.91 0.16
CA PRO A 391 23.95 -4.48 -0.09
C PRO A 391 24.66 -5.39 -1.09
N ILE A 392 25.45 -4.81 -1.99
CA ILE A 392 26.44 -5.60 -2.72
C ILE A 392 27.47 -6.06 -1.67
N THR A 393 27.44 -7.34 -1.30
CA THR A 393 28.50 -7.97 -0.52
C THR A 393 29.68 -8.22 -1.46
N GLU A 394 30.76 -7.46 -1.29
CA GLU A 394 32.07 -7.78 -1.90
C GLU A 394 32.70 -9.03 -1.29
#